data_AF-A0A2E7MCP8-F1
#
_entry.id   AF-A0A2E7MCP8-F1
#
_cell.length_a   1.000
_cell.length_b   1.000
_cell.length_c   1.000
_cell.angle_alpha   90.00
_cell.angle_beta   90.00
_cell.angle_gamma   90.00
#
_symmetry.space_group_name_H-M   'P 1'
#
loop_
_entity.id
_entity.type
_entity.pdbx_description
1 polymer ?
#
loop_
_entity_poly.entity_id
_entity_poly.type
_entity_poly.pdbx_seq_one_letter_code
_entity_poly.pdbx_strand_id
1 'polypeptide(L)'
;MNVKDLKTLDDKGLLLRRQDLLGEMTSLKFRHATGQLENTAALRTVRRALGRVNTIVRQREMEKSLPAGGLAAEVGSLGATESAFASFRRAMGSDAAENG
;
A
#
# COMPACT_ATOMS: atom_id res chain seq x y z
N MET A 1 -5.47 3.45 -12.32
CA MET A 1 -5.80 4.19 -11.10
C MET A 1 -5.81 5.68 -11.39
N ASN A 2 -6.95 6.34 -11.21
CA ASN A 2 -7.11 7.77 -11.42
C ASN A 2 -6.68 8.54 -10.15
N VAL A 3 -6.16 9.75 -10.34
CA VAL A 3 -5.73 10.63 -9.24
C VAL A 3 -6.94 11.23 -8.52
N LYS A 4 -8.05 11.45 -9.24
CA LYS A 4 -9.28 12.01 -8.66
C LYS A 4 -9.82 11.11 -7.54
N ASP A 5 -9.94 9.81 -7.82
CA ASP A 5 -10.42 8.80 -6.87
C ASP A 5 -9.51 8.66 -5.64
N LEU A 6 -8.22 8.97 -5.78
CA LEU A 6 -7.28 8.95 -4.66
C LEU A 6 -7.45 10.14 -3.72
N LYS A 7 -7.86 11.30 -4.25
CA LYS A 7 -8.07 12.52 -3.45
C LYS A 7 -9.34 12.46 -2.63
N THR A 8 -10.33 11.65 -3.04
CA THR A 8 -11.59 11.46 -2.31
C THR A 8 -11.47 10.53 -1.10
N LEU A 9 -10.38 9.77 -0.99
CA LEU A 9 -10.12 8.91 0.17
C LEU A 9 -9.77 9.75 1.39
N ASP A 10 -10.12 9.28 2.58
CA ASP A 10 -9.60 9.82 3.84
C ASP A 10 -8.13 9.43 4.04
N ASP A 11 -7.48 9.99 5.07
CA ASP A 11 -6.05 9.74 5.31
C ASP A 11 -5.76 8.27 5.60
N LYS A 12 -6.64 7.63 6.35
CA LYS A 12 -6.59 6.20 6.64
C LYS A 12 -6.74 5.37 5.37
N GLY A 13 -7.76 5.63 4.55
CA GLY A 13 -7.99 4.94 3.29
C GLY A 13 -6.82 5.10 2.30
N LEU A 14 -6.20 6.28 2.27
CA LEU A 14 -5.02 6.53 1.43
C LEU A 14 -3.81 5.70 1.87
N LEU A 15 -3.57 5.59 3.18
CA LEU A 15 -2.50 4.78 3.75
C LEU A 15 -2.75 3.27 3.59
N LEU A 16 -3.99 2.80 3.80
CA LEU A 16 -4.39 1.42 3.52
C LEU A 16 -4.16 1.08 2.04
N ARG A 17 -4.56 1.98 1.14
CA ARG A 17 -4.37 1.78 -0.29
C ARG A 17 -2.90 1.73 -0.69
N ARG A 18 -2.05 2.54 -0.04
CA ARG A 18 -0.59 2.49 -0.20
C ARG A 18 -0.04 1.12 0.19
N GLN A 19 -0.49 0.57 1.32
CA GLN A 19 -0.08 -0.74 1.82
C GLN A 19 -0.50 -1.87 0.88
N ASP A 20 -1.73 -1.83 0.37
CA ASP A 20 -2.22 -2.81 -0.60
C ASP A 20 -1.39 -2.82 -1.89
N LEU A 21 -1.08 -1.64 -2.43
CA LEU A 21 -0.26 -1.51 -3.64
C LEU A 21 1.18 -1.99 -3.43
N LEU A 22 1.75 -1.77 -2.24
CA LEU A 22 3.06 -2.32 -1.89
C LEU A 22 3.00 -3.85 -1.84
N GLY A 23 1.95 -4.40 -1.27
CA GLY A 23 1.72 -5.83 -1.22
C GLY A 23 1.56 -6.48 -2.59
N GLU A 24 0.73 -5.89 -3.44
CA GLU A 24 0.57 -6.30 -4.83
C GLU A 24 1.91 -6.26 -5.58
N MET A 25 2.71 -5.21 -5.37
CA MET A 25 4.06 -5.09 -5.93
C MET A 25 4.97 -6.23 -5.45
N THR A 26 4.95 -6.59 -4.17
CA THR A 26 5.77 -7.70 -3.66
C THR A 26 5.35 -9.04 -4.27
N SER A 27 4.05 -9.30 -4.38
CA SER A 27 3.55 -10.52 -5.01
C SER A 27 3.89 -10.59 -6.50
N LEU A 28 3.80 -9.46 -7.21
CA LEU A 28 4.23 -9.38 -8.61
C LEU A 28 5.74 -9.58 -8.78
N LYS A 29 6.55 -9.00 -7.90
CA LYS A 29 8.02 -9.21 -7.90
C LYS A 29 8.37 -10.67 -7.64
N PHE A 30 7.66 -11.32 -6.71
CA PHE A 30 7.84 -12.75 -6.44
C PHE A 30 7.53 -13.59 -7.68
N ARG A 31 6.34 -13.41 -8.28
CA ARG A 31 5.97 -14.10 -9.54
C ARG A 31 6.91 -13.81 -10.70
N HIS A 32 7.44 -12.58 -10.78
CA HIS A 32 8.42 -12.22 -11.79
C HIS A 32 9.75 -12.95 -11.57
N ALA A 33 10.21 -13.05 -10.31
CA ALA A 33 11.42 -13.77 -9.97
C ALA A 33 11.32 -15.27 -10.24
N THR A 34 10.14 -15.87 -10.06
CA THR A 34 9.88 -17.29 -10.39
C THR A 34 9.60 -17.55 -11.86
N GLY A 35 9.54 -16.50 -12.71
CA GLY A 35 9.21 -16.63 -14.13
C GLY A 35 7.73 -16.94 -14.41
N GLN A 36 6.86 -16.87 -13.39
CA GLN A 36 5.43 -17.19 -13.48
C GLN A 36 4.55 -15.95 -13.71
N LEU A 37 5.16 -14.80 -14.06
CA LEU A 37 4.42 -13.57 -14.33
C LEU A 37 4.11 -13.44 -15.82
N GLU A 38 2.88 -13.78 -16.21
CA GLU A 38 2.41 -13.64 -17.60
C GLU A 38 2.39 -12.18 -18.07
N ASN A 39 1.93 -11.25 -17.21
CA ASN A 39 1.82 -9.82 -17.54
C ASN A 39 2.87 -8.98 -16.79
N THR A 40 4.04 -8.80 -17.39
CA THR A 40 5.12 -7.97 -16.84
C THR A 40 4.78 -6.48 -16.80
N ALA A 41 3.86 -6.00 -17.65
CA ALA A 41 3.42 -4.61 -17.64
C ALA A 41 2.65 -4.24 -16.36
N ALA A 42 2.10 -5.23 -15.65
CA ALA A 42 1.46 -5.04 -14.35
C ALA A 42 2.41 -4.39 -13.33
N LEU A 43 3.69 -4.80 -13.28
CA LEU A 43 4.70 -4.20 -12.40
C LEU A 43 4.83 -2.68 -12.61
N ARG A 44 4.88 -2.25 -13.87
CA ARG A 44 4.97 -0.82 -14.20
C ARG A 44 3.71 -0.07 -13.77
N THR A 45 2.55 -0.68 -13.95
CA THR A 45 1.24 -0.09 -13.59
C THR A 45 1.13 0.10 -12.08
N VAL A 46 1.43 -0.92 -11.28
CA VAL A 46 1.40 -0.86 -9.82
C VAL A 46 2.45 0.14 -9.29
N ARG A 47 3.65 0.18 -9.89
CA ARG A 47 4.69 1.16 -9.52
C ARG A 47 4.22 2.59 -9.70
N ARG A 48 3.57 2.88 -10.83
CA ARG A 48 3.01 4.22 -11.11
C ARG A 48 1.86 4.55 -10.17
N ALA A 49 1.01 3.57 -9.83
CA ALA A 49 -0.06 3.77 -8.86
C ALA A 49 0.50 4.10 -7.46
N LEU A 50 1.49 3.33 -6.99
CA LEU A 50 2.14 3.58 -5.70
C LEU A 50 2.82 4.95 -5.66
N GLY A 51 3.48 5.37 -6.75
CA GLY A 51 4.06 6.70 -6.87
C GLY A 51 3.01 7.81 -6.69
N ARG A 52 1.85 7.71 -7.36
CA ARG A 52 0.75 8.68 -7.22
C ARG A 52 0.22 8.75 -5.79
N VAL A 53 0.02 7.61 -5.13
CA VAL A 53 -0.43 7.55 -3.74
C VAL A 53 0.58 8.23 -2.82
N ASN A 54 1.87 7.90 -2.96
CA ASN A 54 2.93 8.51 -2.15
C ASN A 54 2.99 10.04 -2.35
N THR A 55 2.79 10.53 -3.58
CA THR A 55 2.73 11.97 -3.83
C THR A 55 1.57 12.63 -3.08
N ILE A 56 0.37 12.04 -3.09
CA ILE A 56 -0.79 12.61 -2.39
C ILE A 56 -0.61 12.53 -0.88
N VAL A 57 -0.09 11.41 -0.35
CA VAL A 57 0.27 11.30 1.07
C VAL A 57 1.21 12.43 1.46
N ARG A 58 2.25 12.67 0.66
CA ARG A 58 3.20 13.74 0.93
C ARG A 58 2.57 15.14 0.85
N GLN A 59 1.67 15.37 -0.10
CA GLN A 59 0.91 16.62 -0.19
C GLN A 59 0.10 16.87 1.08
N ARG A 60 -0.61 15.86 1.59
CA ARG A 60 -1.38 15.98 2.84
C ARG A 60 -0.52 16.23 4.06
N GLU A 61 0.64 15.57 4.14
CA GLU A 61 1.61 15.86 5.19
C GLU A 61 2.04 17.33 5.16
N MET A 62 2.33 17.88 3.98
CA MET A 62 2.70 19.30 3.85
C MET A 62 1.55 20.24 4.21
N GLU A 63 0.32 19.94 3.81
CA GLU A 63 -0.88 20.72 4.15
C GLU A 63 -1.13 20.76 5.67
N LYS A 64 -0.81 19.67 6.36
CA LYS A 64 -0.93 19.56 7.83
C LYS A 64 0.34 19.95 8.58
N SER A 65 1.37 20.46 7.90
CA SER A 65 2.68 20.78 8.49
C SER A 65 3.34 19.59 9.21
N LEU A 66 3.11 18.37 8.73
CA LEU A 66 3.67 17.14 9.27
C LEU A 66 5.02 16.79 8.60
N PRO A 67 5.95 16.16 9.34
CA PRO A 67 7.16 15.58 8.76
C PRO A 67 6.83 14.43 7.81
N ALA A 68 7.81 13.99 7.02
CA ALA A 68 7.64 12.84 6.13
C ALA A 68 7.29 11.58 6.95
N GLY A 69 6.20 10.90 6.60
CA GLY A 69 5.64 9.78 7.35
C GLY A 69 4.74 10.19 8.53
N GLY A 70 4.59 11.48 8.81
CA GLY A 70 3.78 11.99 9.93
C GLY A 70 2.28 11.68 9.80
N LEU A 71 1.76 11.51 8.57
CA LEU A 71 0.36 11.15 8.36
C LEU A 71 0.03 9.77 8.95
N ALA A 72 0.98 8.84 8.94
CA ALA A 72 0.79 7.52 9.54
C ALA A 72 0.77 7.59 11.07
N ALA A 73 1.52 8.50 11.68
CA ALA A 73 1.50 8.72 13.12
C ALA A 73 0.18 9.35 13.58
N GLU A 74 -0.39 10.27 12.78
CA GLU A 74 -1.67 10.92 13.07
C GLU A 74 -2.86 9.94 12.97
N VAL A 75 -2.88 9.10 11.94
CA VAL A 75 -3.95 8.11 11.72
C VAL A 75 -3.93 6.99 12.77
N GLY A 76 -2.79 6.76 13.43
CA GLY A 76 -2.63 5.70 14.41
C GLY A 76 -2.53 4.31 13.78
N SER A 77 -3.03 3.28 14.47
CA SER A 77 -2.92 1.91 13.96
C SER A 77 -3.83 1.68 12.75
N LEU A 78 -3.22 1.32 11.63
CA LEU A 78 -3.91 0.71 10.50
C LEU A 78 -4.27 -0.71 10.92
N GLY A 79 -5.57 -1.05 10.99
CA GLY A 79 -6.00 -2.33 11.51
C GLY A 79 -5.41 -3.47 10.68
N ALA A 80 -4.85 -4.49 11.35
CA ALA A 80 -4.24 -5.66 10.70
C ALA A 80 -5.23 -6.47 9.83
N THR A 81 -6.53 -6.15 9.88
CA THR A 81 -7.60 -6.79 9.09
C THR A 81 -8.14 -5.90 7.97
N GLU A 82 -7.75 -4.64 7.91
CA GLU A 82 -8.39 -3.64 7.02
C GLU A 82 -7.74 -3.56 5.63
N SER A 83 -6.53 -4.10 5.47
CA SER A 83 -5.81 -4.15 4.20
C SER A 83 -6.01 -5.51 3.52
N ALA A 84 -6.34 -5.48 2.23
CA ALA A 84 -6.42 -6.69 1.39
C ALA A 84 -5.09 -7.45 1.37
N PHE A 85 -3.97 -6.74 1.47
CA PHE A 85 -2.65 -7.37 1.60
C PHE A 85 -2.46 -8.10 2.94
N ALA A 86 -3.05 -7.60 4.02
CA ALA A 86 -2.99 -8.28 5.30
C ALA A 86 -3.76 -9.61 5.28
N SER A 87 -4.94 -9.63 4.63
CA SER A 87 -5.68 -10.87 4.38
C SER A 87 -4.89 -11.86 3.51
N PHE A 88 -4.21 -11.36 2.47
CA PHE A 88 -3.35 -12.19 1.62
C PHE A 88 -2.18 -12.82 2.39
N ARG A 89 -1.49 -12.06 3.25
CA ARG A 89 -0.40 -12.57 4.08
C ARG A 89 -0.86 -13.67 5.03
N ARG A 90 -2.03 -13.48 5.67
CA ARG A 90 -2.65 -14.49 6.54
C ARG A 90 -2.98 -15.77 5.76
N ALA A 91 -3.53 -15.65 4.55
CA ALA A 91 -3.83 -16.79 3.70
C ALA A 91 -2.58 -17.53 3.21
N MET A 92 -1.45 -16.84 3.07
CA MET A 92 -0.15 -17.41 2.67
C MET A 92 0.64 -18.03 3.84
N GLY A 93 0.06 -18.12 5.04
CA GLY A 93 0.65 -18.81 6.19
C GLY A 93 1.92 -18.15 6.76
N SER A 94 2.16 -16.87 6.47
CA SER A 94 3.38 -16.15 6.91
C SER A 94 3.11 -15.17 8.06
N ASP A 95 2.31 -15.57 9.05
CA ASP A 95 2.26 -14.90 10.36
C ASP A 95 3.19 -15.64 11.33
N ALA A 96 4.47 -15.27 11.30
CA ALA A 96 5.38 -15.45 12.42
C ALA A 96 5.39 -14.16 13.23
N ALA A 97 4.27 -13.85 13.87
CA ALA A 97 4.15 -12.79 14.87
C ALA A 97 3.08 -13.19 15.90
N GLU A 98 3.57 -13.85 16.95
CA GLU A 98 3.12 -13.76 18.35
C GLU A 98 1.65 -14.04 18.69
N ASN A 99 1.39 -15.27 19.15
CA ASN A 99 0.70 -15.47 20.42
C ASN A 99 1.77 -15.85 21.46
N GLY A 100 2.11 -14.89 22.33
CA GLY A 100 2.85 -15.07 23.58
C GLY A 100 2.09 -14.35 24.67
#